data_AF-A0A517T1D0-F1
#
_entry.id   AF-A0A517T1D0-F1
#
_cell.length_a   1.000
_cell.length_b   1.000
_cell.length_c   1.000
_cell.angle_alpha   90.00
_cell.angle_beta   90.00
_cell.angle_gamma   90.00
#
_symmetry.space_group_name_H-M   'P 1'
#
loop_
_entity.id
_entity.type
_entity.pdbx_description
1 polymer ?
#
loop_
_entity_poly.entity_id
_entity_poly.type
_entity_poly.pdbx_seq_one_letter_code
_entity_poly.pdbx_strand_id
1 'polypeptide(L)'
;MKVIPLNCNHCSAPLEVAAKAKFVTCGFCKTRLSIQQTGSTYSTEVLEDLKEATEQIARDVEAIKHSTTIERLDRQWERDRMSHMVTNKHGQHSLPTKGGAMVVGGMVVGFGILWTVIATGISTAASSMGAPGVFRIIPMVFPLFGVLFVGFGIFNIVSMVKKSEAYESRHRDYMQKRRELVSKQRQLDDDS
;
A
#
# COMPACT_ATOMS: atom_id res chain seq x y z
N MET A 1 5.85 39.12 -64.06
CA MET A 1 6.27 38.93 -62.65
C MET A 1 5.07 38.36 -61.88
N LYS A 2 5.24 37.34 -61.04
CA LYS A 2 4.10 36.72 -60.31
C LYS A 2 3.88 37.47 -58.99
N VAL A 3 2.75 38.15 -58.88
CA VAL A 3 2.28 38.84 -57.66
C VAL A 3 1.28 37.95 -56.93
N ILE A 4 1.31 37.99 -55.60
CA ILE A 4 0.40 37.26 -54.71
C ILE A 4 -0.46 38.30 -53.98
N PRO A 5 -1.79 38.25 -54.11
CA PRO A 5 -2.68 39.14 -53.37
C PRO A 5 -2.75 38.69 -51.91
N LEU A 6 -2.55 39.64 -50.98
CA LEU A 6 -2.65 39.45 -49.54
C LEU A 6 -3.42 40.63 -48.94
N ASN A 7 -3.99 40.47 -47.75
CA ASN A 7 -4.61 41.58 -47.03
C ASN A 7 -3.70 42.05 -45.89
N CYS A 8 -3.68 43.35 -45.65
CA CYS A 8 -2.98 43.91 -44.50
C CYS A 8 -3.62 43.41 -43.19
N ASN A 9 -2.82 42.86 -42.28
CA ASN A 9 -3.32 42.38 -40.98
C ASN A 9 -3.84 43.51 -40.06
N HIS A 10 -3.48 44.77 -40.35
CA HIS A 10 -3.85 45.91 -39.51
C HIS A 10 -5.07 46.69 -40.02
N CYS A 11 -5.21 46.88 -41.34
CA CYS A 11 -6.26 47.72 -41.92
C CYS A 11 -7.08 47.02 -43.00
N SER A 12 -6.83 45.74 -43.25
CA SER A 12 -7.52 44.92 -44.27
C SER A 12 -7.41 45.42 -45.71
N ALA A 13 -6.57 46.43 -45.98
CA ALA A 13 -6.33 46.91 -47.34
C ALA A 13 -5.66 45.81 -48.20
N PRO A 14 -6.05 45.69 -49.49
CA PRO A 14 -5.44 44.75 -50.41
C PRO A 14 -4.00 45.15 -50.72
N LEU A 15 -3.10 44.17 -50.72
CA LEU A 15 -1.66 44.31 -50.97
C LEU A 15 -1.24 43.31 -52.03
N GLU A 16 -0.51 43.80 -53.03
CA GLU A 16 0.14 42.94 -54.01
C GLU A 16 1.59 42.78 -53.64
N VAL A 17 2.01 41.55 -53.36
CA VAL A 17 3.38 41.25 -52.94
C VAL A 17 4.05 40.36 -53.98
N ALA A 18 5.30 40.67 -54.32
CA ALA A 18 6.14 39.78 -55.09
C ALA A 18 6.36 38.46 -54.33
N ALA A 19 6.28 37.33 -55.02
CA ALA A 19 6.36 35.99 -54.43
C ALA A 19 7.65 35.70 -53.60
N LYS A 20 8.70 36.52 -53.73
CA LYS A 20 9.98 36.39 -52.99
C LYS A 20 10.23 37.50 -51.97
N ALA A 21 9.29 38.42 -51.76
CA ALA A 21 9.47 39.52 -50.82
C ALA A 21 9.35 39.03 -49.36
N LYS A 22 10.33 39.37 -48.52
CA LYS A 22 10.31 39.07 -47.08
C LYS A 22 9.57 40.13 -46.26
N PHE A 23 9.46 41.33 -46.79
CA PHE A 23 8.81 42.46 -46.14
C PHE A 23 7.96 43.22 -47.15
N VAL A 24 6.83 43.74 -46.69
CA VAL A 24 5.98 44.65 -47.45
C VAL A 24 5.52 45.78 -46.54
N THR A 25 5.37 46.97 -47.11
CA THR A 25 4.77 48.12 -46.41
C THR A 25 3.39 48.35 -46.96
N CYS A 26 2.39 48.47 -46.08
CA CYS A 26 1.04 48.76 -46.50
C CYS A 26 0.93 50.19 -47.07
N GLY A 27 0.36 50.34 -48.27
CA GLY A 27 0.15 51.65 -48.88
C GLY A 27 -0.89 52.53 -48.16
N PHE A 28 -1.80 51.92 -47.40
CA PHE A 28 -2.90 52.63 -46.72
C PHE A 28 -2.52 53.07 -45.29
N CYS A 29 -2.16 52.12 -44.42
CA CYS A 29 -1.84 52.41 -43.02
C CYS A 29 -0.34 52.59 -42.74
N LYS A 30 0.51 52.44 -43.76
CA LYS A 30 1.99 52.58 -43.68
C LYS A 30 2.69 51.61 -42.72
N THR A 31 1.99 50.58 -42.22
CA THR A 31 2.59 49.54 -41.36
C THR A 31 3.51 48.64 -42.17
N ARG A 32 4.69 48.32 -41.61
CA ARG A 32 5.64 47.35 -42.17
C ARG A 32 5.30 45.96 -41.66
N LEU A 33 5.12 45.01 -42.58
CA LEU A 33 4.75 43.63 -42.30
C LEU A 33 5.88 42.69 -42.73
N SER A 34 6.15 41.67 -41.93
CA SER A 34 7.02 40.56 -42.32
C SER A 34 6.17 39.44 -42.93
N ILE A 35 6.63 38.87 -44.03
CA ILE A 35 5.93 37.80 -44.74
C ILE A 35 6.61 36.49 -44.37
N GLN A 36 5.89 35.66 -43.61
CA GLN A 36 6.30 34.27 -43.39
C GLN A 36 5.49 33.38 -44.32
N GLN A 37 6.20 32.72 -45.24
CA GLN A 37 5.61 31.70 -46.08
C GLN A 37 5.70 30.38 -45.31
N THR A 38 4.62 30.00 -44.63
CA THR A 38 4.45 28.64 -44.15
C THR A 38 3.97 27.80 -45.33
N GLY A 39 4.80 26.87 -45.80
CA GLY A 39 4.42 25.94 -46.86
C GLY A 39 3.26 25.08 -46.39
N SER A 40 2.04 25.39 -46.82
CA SER A 40 0.85 24.59 -46.52
C SER A 40 0.79 23.38 -47.45
N THR A 41 1.64 22.38 -47.24
CA THR A 41 1.48 21.07 -47.93
C THR A 41 2.19 19.88 -47.27
N TYR A 42 2.55 19.97 -45.99
CA TYR A 42 3.01 18.82 -45.21
C TYR A 42 2.48 18.98 -43.80
N SER A 43 1.36 18.34 -43.45
CA SER A 43 0.95 18.09 -42.06
C SER A 43 -0.33 17.24 -42.01
N THR A 44 -0.36 16.11 -42.71
CA THR A 44 -1.24 14.99 -42.34
C THR A 44 -0.40 13.89 -41.71
N GLU A 45 0.75 13.55 -42.31
CA GLU A 45 1.71 12.58 -41.75
C GLU A 45 2.21 12.99 -40.35
N VAL A 46 2.63 14.25 -40.15
CA VAL A 46 3.11 14.73 -38.83
C VAL A 46 2.00 14.71 -37.77
N LEU A 47 0.73 14.90 -38.16
CA LEU A 47 -0.39 14.79 -37.22
C LEU A 47 -0.76 13.33 -36.94
N GLU A 48 -0.65 12.44 -37.93
CA GLU A 48 -0.83 11.00 -37.76
C GLU A 48 0.26 10.40 -36.87
N ASP A 49 1.53 10.72 -37.10
CA ASP A 49 2.66 10.30 -36.27
C ASP A 49 2.51 10.79 -34.82
N LEU A 50 2.05 12.04 -34.62
CA LEU A 50 1.77 12.55 -33.28
C LEU A 50 0.59 11.83 -32.62
N LYS A 51 -0.45 11.51 -33.38
CA LYS A 51 -1.62 10.79 -32.87
C LYS A 51 -1.25 9.36 -32.48
N GLU A 52 -0.49 8.67 -33.32
CA GLU A 52 0.00 7.31 -33.08
C GLU A 52 0.95 7.27 -31.88
N ALA A 53 1.89 8.20 -31.78
CA ALA A 53 2.77 8.33 -30.63
C ALA A 53 2.00 8.66 -29.34
N THR A 54 0.98 9.52 -29.41
CA THR A 54 0.15 9.86 -28.24
C THR A 54 -0.69 8.66 -27.79
N GLU A 55 -1.22 7.87 -28.72
CA GLU A 55 -1.96 6.63 -28.42
C GLU A 55 -1.05 5.56 -27.83
N GLN A 56 0.19 5.40 -28.33
CA GLN A 56 1.19 4.51 -27.72
C GLN A 56 1.55 4.97 -26.29
N ILE A 57 1.83 6.26 -26.09
CA ILE A 57 2.14 6.81 -24.77
C ILE A 57 0.95 6.65 -23.81
N ALA A 58 -0.29 6.84 -24.29
CA ALA A 58 -1.48 6.65 -23.47
C ALA A 58 -1.61 5.19 -22.99
N ARG A 59 -1.38 4.22 -23.88
CA ARG A 59 -1.36 2.78 -23.55
C ARG A 59 -0.25 2.44 -22.56
N ASP A 60 0.96 2.92 -22.80
CA ASP A 60 2.11 2.68 -21.92
C ASP A 60 1.89 3.27 -20.52
N VAL A 61 1.30 4.48 -20.43
CA VAL A 61 0.96 5.10 -19.14
C VAL A 61 -0.10 4.30 -18.39
N GLU A 62 -1.08 3.72 -19.08
CA GLU A 62 -2.11 2.87 -18.48
C GLU A 62 -1.51 1.57 -17.93
N ALA A 63 -0.65 0.90 -18.71
CA ALA A 63 0.11 -0.27 -18.26
C ALA A 63 1.02 0.03 -17.04
N ILE A 64 1.72 1.17 -17.05
CA ILE A 64 2.58 1.61 -15.94
C ILE A 64 1.76 1.96 -14.68
N LYS A 65 0.58 2.58 -14.82
CA LYS A 65 -0.31 2.87 -13.67
C LYS A 65 -0.79 1.59 -12.99
N HIS A 66 -1.07 0.54 -13.77
CA HIS A 66 -1.51 -0.74 -13.25
C HIS A 66 -0.42 -1.48 -12.47
N SER A 67 0.80 -1.56 -12.99
CA SER A 67 1.94 -2.18 -12.28
C SER A 67 2.25 -1.47 -10.95
N THR A 68 2.18 -0.14 -10.96
CA THR A 68 2.37 0.69 -9.75
C THR A 68 1.32 0.40 -8.67
N THR A 69 0.09 0.03 -9.06
CA THR A 69 -1.01 -0.23 -8.12
C THR A 69 -0.80 -1.52 -7.35
N ILE A 70 -0.33 -2.58 -8.02
CA ILE A 70 0.03 -3.85 -7.38
C ILE A 70 1.20 -3.65 -6.41
N GLU A 71 2.24 -2.92 -6.82
CA GLU A 71 3.39 -2.65 -5.96
C GLU A 71 3.00 -1.86 -4.70
N ARG A 72 2.11 -0.87 -4.82
CA ARG A 72 1.59 -0.12 -3.67
C ARG A 72 0.78 -1.01 -2.72
N LEU A 73 -0.04 -1.91 -3.27
CA LEU A 73 -0.82 -2.87 -2.49
C LEU A 73 0.10 -3.84 -1.74
N ASP A 74 1.14 -4.37 -2.40
CA ASP A 74 2.12 -5.28 -1.82
C ASP A 74 2.92 -4.58 -0.71
N ARG A 75 3.38 -3.34 -0.92
CA ARG A 75 4.05 -2.54 0.13
C ARG A 75 3.15 -2.23 1.33
N GLN A 76 1.85 -2.00 1.11
CA GLN A 76 0.89 -1.83 2.21
C GLN A 76 0.74 -3.13 2.99
N TRP A 77 0.59 -4.25 2.30
CA TRP A 77 0.47 -5.55 2.93
C TRP A 77 1.72 -5.93 3.74
N GLU A 78 2.92 -5.63 3.25
CA GLU A 78 4.15 -5.84 4.02
C GLU A 78 4.17 -5.05 5.33
N ARG A 79 3.77 -3.77 5.30
CA ARG A 79 3.68 -2.95 6.51
C ARG A 79 2.65 -3.49 7.49
N ASP A 80 1.46 -3.84 7.01
CA ASP A 80 0.40 -4.42 7.83
C ASP A 80 0.82 -5.76 8.42
N ARG A 81 1.46 -6.62 7.62
CA ARG A 81 2.00 -7.92 8.06
C ARG A 81 3.05 -7.73 9.14
N MET A 82 4.01 -6.82 8.96
CA MET A 82 5.06 -6.55 9.95
C MET A 82 4.46 -6.08 11.29
N SER A 83 3.40 -5.26 11.27
CA SER A 83 2.72 -4.80 12.50
C SER A 83 2.08 -5.93 13.32
N HIS A 84 1.76 -7.06 12.67
CA HIS A 84 1.11 -8.19 13.31
C HIS A 84 2.07 -9.32 13.68
N MET A 85 3.28 -9.33 13.13
CA MET A 85 4.34 -10.30 13.49
C MET A 85 4.81 -10.08 14.92
N VAL A 86 4.98 -11.18 15.67
CA VAL A 86 5.52 -11.16 17.02
C VAL A 86 7.01 -11.49 16.92
N THR A 87 7.86 -10.59 17.43
CA THR A 87 9.30 -10.82 17.48
C THR A 87 9.59 -11.81 18.60
N ASN A 88 10.13 -12.97 18.26
CA ASN A 88 10.56 -13.94 19.26
C ASN A 88 11.86 -13.46 19.94
N LYS A 89 12.22 -14.02 21.10
CA LYS A 89 13.43 -13.70 21.88
C LYS A 89 14.75 -13.82 21.09
N HIS A 90 14.73 -14.46 19.92
CA HIS A 90 15.88 -14.66 19.03
C HIS A 90 15.86 -13.75 17.78
N GLY A 91 15.02 -12.70 17.77
CA GLY A 91 14.97 -11.74 16.65
C GLY A 91 14.32 -12.29 15.38
N GLN A 92 13.79 -13.51 15.40
CA GLN A 92 13.09 -14.10 14.27
C GLN A 92 11.62 -13.64 14.26
N HIS A 93 11.20 -13.08 13.12
CA HIS A 93 9.81 -12.73 12.86
C HIS A 93 9.05 -13.98 12.40
N SER A 94 8.40 -14.65 13.34
CA SER A 94 7.50 -15.76 13.02
C SER A 94 6.06 -15.24 12.93
N LEU A 95 5.29 -15.75 11.96
CA LEU A 95 3.84 -15.57 12.03
C LEU A 95 3.37 -16.17 13.37
N PRO A 96 2.47 -15.50 14.11
CA PRO A 96 1.90 -16.04 15.33
C PRO A 96 1.22 -17.37 14.99
N THR A 97 1.93 -18.47 15.18
CA THR A 97 1.42 -19.81 14.90
C THR A 97 0.51 -20.22 16.04
N LYS A 98 -0.75 -20.54 15.70
CA LYS A 98 -1.78 -20.99 16.64
C LYS A 98 -1.25 -22.13 17.54
N GLY A 99 -0.40 -23.01 17.00
CA GLY A 99 0.23 -24.12 17.74
C GLY A 99 1.24 -23.69 18.81
N GLY A 100 2.09 -22.69 18.55
CA GLY A 100 3.08 -22.22 19.54
C GLY A 100 2.43 -21.55 20.76
N ALA A 101 1.38 -20.78 20.52
CA ALA A 101 0.60 -20.13 21.58
C ALA A 101 -0.15 -21.15 22.46
N MET A 102 -0.70 -22.21 21.86
CA MET A 102 -1.38 -23.28 22.61
C MET A 102 -0.41 -24.09 23.48
N VAL A 103 0.79 -24.40 22.98
CA VAL A 103 1.79 -25.16 23.76
C VAL A 103 2.30 -24.34 24.94
N VAL A 104 2.71 -23.09 24.70
CA VAL A 104 3.23 -22.22 25.78
C VAL A 104 2.11 -21.85 26.76
N GLY A 105 0.94 -21.46 26.27
CA GLY A 105 -0.20 -21.14 27.12
C GLY A 105 -0.66 -22.35 27.95
N GLY A 106 -0.73 -23.54 27.34
CA GLY A 106 -1.07 -24.79 28.01
C GLY A 106 -0.06 -25.17 29.10
N MET A 107 1.24 -25.01 28.84
CA MET A 107 2.28 -25.23 29.85
C MET A 107 2.14 -24.27 31.04
N VAL A 108 1.89 -22.98 30.78
CA VAL A 108 1.70 -21.97 31.84
C VAL A 108 0.46 -22.28 32.68
N VAL A 109 -0.66 -22.65 32.05
CA VAL A 109 -1.88 -23.05 32.76
C VAL A 109 -1.65 -24.32 33.58
N GLY A 110 -1.02 -25.36 33.01
CA GLY A 110 -0.72 -26.61 33.71
C GLY A 110 0.20 -26.39 34.90
N PHE A 111 1.24 -25.57 34.74
CA PHE A 111 2.13 -25.17 35.83
C PHE A 111 1.38 -24.39 36.91
N GLY A 112 0.51 -23.45 36.54
CA GLY A 112 -0.32 -22.71 37.50
C GLY A 112 -1.24 -23.61 38.33
N ILE A 113 -1.89 -24.58 37.69
CA ILE A 113 -2.73 -25.59 38.38
C ILE A 113 -1.87 -26.43 39.34
N LEU A 114 -0.76 -26.98 38.85
CA LEU A 114 0.15 -27.80 39.65
C LEU A 114 0.69 -27.01 40.86
N TRP A 115 1.10 -25.76 40.63
CA TRP A 115 1.54 -24.85 41.67
C TRP A 115 0.46 -24.61 42.71
N THR A 116 -0.78 -24.30 42.29
CA THR A 116 -1.89 -24.08 43.24
C THR A 116 -2.16 -25.32 44.09
N VAL A 117 -2.14 -26.53 43.52
CA VAL A 117 -2.33 -27.79 44.28
C VAL A 117 -1.22 -27.98 45.32
N ILE A 118 0.05 -27.85 44.92
CA ILE A 118 1.19 -28.01 45.83
C ILE A 118 1.20 -26.91 46.91
N ALA A 119 0.98 -25.65 46.51
CA ALA A 119 0.92 -24.50 47.41
C ALA A 119 -0.18 -24.66 48.46
N THR A 120 -1.35 -25.16 48.07
CA THR A 120 -2.47 -25.41 48.99
C THR A 120 -2.18 -26.56 49.95
N GLY A 121 -1.52 -27.63 49.48
CA GLY A 121 -1.10 -28.75 50.32
C GLY A 121 -0.04 -28.36 51.37
N ILE A 122 0.96 -27.56 50.98
CA ILE A 122 1.99 -27.06 51.91
C ILE A 122 1.37 -26.04 52.89
N SER A 123 0.47 -25.18 52.42
CA SER A 123 -0.20 -24.16 53.24
C SER A 123 -1.10 -24.77 54.32
N THR A 124 -1.81 -25.86 54.00
CA THR A 124 -2.65 -26.59 54.96
C THR A 124 -1.83 -27.39 55.97
N ALA A 125 -0.70 -27.97 55.57
CA ALA A 125 0.23 -28.61 56.49
C ALA A 125 0.88 -27.58 57.44
N ALA A 126 1.31 -26.42 56.93
CA ALA A 126 1.97 -25.38 57.72
C ALA A 126 1.04 -24.70 58.74
N SER A 127 -0.25 -24.54 58.43
CA SER A 127 -1.24 -23.96 59.36
C SER A 127 -1.57 -24.88 60.53
N SER A 128 -1.41 -26.19 60.38
CA SER A 128 -1.56 -27.16 61.47
C SER A 128 -0.39 -27.17 62.47
N MET A 129 0.77 -26.63 62.09
CA MET A 129 2.01 -26.66 62.89
C MET A 129 2.28 -25.39 63.71
N GLY A 130 1.33 -24.46 63.82
CA GLY A 130 1.43 -23.33 64.75
C GLY A 130 2.59 -22.36 64.46
N ALA A 131 2.95 -22.14 63.19
CA ALA A 131 4.06 -21.29 62.80
C ALA A 131 3.90 -19.83 63.33
N PRO A 132 4.86 -19.29 64.13
CA PRO A 132 4.81 -17.92 64.62
C PRO A 132 5.31 -16.90 63.58
N GLY A 133 4.69 -15.70 63.55
CA GLY A 133 5.17 -14.55 62.76
C GLY A 133 4.68 -14.45 61.31
N VAL A 134 5.51 -13.85 60.44
CA VAL A 134 5.25 -13.55 59.00
C VAL A 134 4.76 -14.73 58.15
N PHE A 135 4.87 -15.97 58.67
CA PHE A 135 4.34 -17.18 58.04
C PHE A 135 2.80 -17.28 58.04
N ARG A 136 2.07 -16.44 58.81
CA ARG A 136 0.59 -16.44 58.81
C ARG A 136 -0.07 -15.87 57.54
N ILE A 137 0.62 -14.99 56.81
CA ILE A 137 0.11 -14.36 55.57
C ILE A 137 0.49 -15.16 54.31
N ILE A 138 1.51 -16.01 54.39
CA ILE A 138 1.96 -16.89 53.30
C ILE A 138 0.85 -17.81 52.76
N PRO A 139 0.02 -18.50 53.57
CA PRO A 139 -0.98 -19.42 53.03
C PRO A 139 -2.08 -18.75 52.19
N MET A 140 -2.29 -17.44 52.34
CA MET A 140 -3.24 -16.68 51.52
C MET A 140 -2.65 -16.21 50.18
N VAL A 141 -1.36 -15.84 50.17
CA VAL A 141 -0.73 -15.23 48.99
C VAL A 141 -0.13 -16.28 48.05
N PHE A 142 0.38 -17.39 48.59
CA PHE A 142 1.12 -18.41 47.82
C PHE A 142 0.27 -19.14 46.75
N PRO A 143 -0.98 -19.55 47.02
CA PRO A 143 -1.84 -20.19 46.02
C PRO A 143 -2.38 -19.19 44.98
N LEU A 144 -2.48 -17.91 45.35
CA LEU A 144 -3.03 -16.83 44.53
C LEU A 144 -2.17 -16.57 43.28
N PHE A 145 -0.86 -16.78 43.38
CA PHE A 145 0.05 -16.75 42.24
C PHE A 145 -0.32 -17.79 41.17
N GLY A 146 -0.70 -19.01 41.57
CA GLY A 146 -1.09 -20.04 40.61
C GLY A 146 -2.39 -19.66 39.86
N VAL A 147 -3.35 -19.03 40.54
CA VAL A 147 -4.56 -18.48 39.90
C VAL A 147 -4.20 -17.36 38.92
N LEU A 148 -3.24 -16.49 39.26
CA LEU A 148 -2.75 -15.46 38.33
C LEU A 148 -2.08 -16.07 37.10
N PHE A 149 -1.26 -17.12 37.24
CA PHE A 149 -0.64 -17.82 36.10
C PHE A 149 -1.69 -18.46 35.18
N VAL A 150 -2.72 -19.08 35.75
CA VAL A 150 -3.84 -19.65 34.98
C VAL A 150 -4.58 -18.55 34.22
N GLY A 151 -4.94 -17.46 34.89
CA GLY A 151 -5.61 -16.32 34.26
C GLY A 151 -4.77 -15.69 33.14
N PHE A 152 -3.47 -15.49 33.38
CA PHE A 152 -2.54 -14.96 32.39
C PHE A 152 -2.38 -15.91 31.20
N GLY A 153 -2.28 -17.23 31.43
CA GLY A 153 -2.20 -18.23 30.37
C GLY A 153 -3.43 -18.23 29.47
N ILE A 154 -4.64 -18.21 30.05
CA ILE A 154 -5.90 -18.12 29.31
C ILE A 154 -5.98 -16.82 28.51
N PHE A 155 -5.61 -15.68 29.12
CA PHE A 155 -5.61 -14.39 28.43
C PHE A 155 -4.65 -14.36 27.22
N ASN A 156 -3.46 -14.96 27.35
CA ASN A 156 -2.51 -15.07 26.24
C ASN A 156 -3.08 -15.92 25.09
N ILE A 157 -3.73 -17.05 25.40
CA ILE A 157 -4.37 -17.90 24.37
C ILE A 157 -5.46 -17.11 23.62
N VAL A 158 -6.38 -16.47 24.34
CA VAL A 158 -7.50 -15.72 23.74
C VAL A 158 -7.01 -14.54 22.90
N SER A 159 -6.06 -13.76 23.42
CA SER A 159 -5.52 -12.61 22.69
C SER A 159 -4.78 -13.03 21.42
N MET A 160 -4.08 -14.17 21.43
CA MET A 160 -3.40 -14.71 20.26
C MET A 160 -4.37 -15.23 19.20
N VAL A 161 -5.47 -15.90 19.60
CA VAL A 161 -6.52 -16.35 18.68
C VAL A 161 -7.17 -15.16 17.97
N LYS A 162 -7.58 -14.12 18.71
CA LYS A 162 -8.15 -12.89 18.13
C LYS A 162 -7.19 -12.23 17.12
N LYS A 163 -5.90 -12.17 17.46
CA LYS A 163 -4.87 -11.61 16.57
C LYS A 163 -4.71 -12.44 15.29
N SER A 164 -4.86 -13.76 15.38
CA SER A 164 -4.79 -14.66 14.23
C SER A 164 -5.99 -14.53 13.28
N GLU A 165 -7.21 -14.38 13.81
CA GLU A 165 -8.40 -14.17 12.98
C GLU A 165 -8.36 -12.81 12.25
N ALA A 166 -7.92 -11.77 12.95
CA ALA A 166 -7.71 -10.46 12.34
C ALA A 166 -6.70 -10.53 11.18
N TYR A 167 -5.60 -11.27 11.36
CA TYR A 167 -4.62 -11.49 10.30
C TYR A 167 -5.19 -12.27 9.12
N GLU A 168 -5.89 -13.38 9.37
CA GLU A 168 -6.51 -14.20 8.31
C GLU A 168 -7.52 -13.39 7.50
N SER A 169 -8.35 -12.56 8.16
CA SER A 169 -9.31 -11.71 7.45
C SER A 169 -8.61 -10.72 6.52
N ARG A 170 -7.60 -9.99 7.01
CA ARG A 170 -6.88 -9.02 6.17
C ARG A 170 -6.07 -9.69 5.06
N HIS A 171 -5.56 -10.90 5.31
CA HIS A 171 -4.86 -11.67 4.30
C HIS A 171 -5.79 -12.07 3.14
N ARG A 172 -7.03 -12.48 3.44
CA ARG A 172 -8.04 -12.78 2.42
C ARG A 172 -8.37 -11.55 1.58
N ASP A 173 -8.57 -10.40 2.21
CA ASP A 173 -8.86 -9.14 1.51
C ASP A 173 -7.71 -8.74 0.57
N TYR A 174 -6.47 -8.85 1.04
CA TYR A 174 -5.27 -8.62 0.22
C TYR A 174 -5.22 -9.57 -0.99
N MET A 175 -5.40 -10.88 -0.75
CA MET A 175 -5.38 -11.89 -1.81
C MET A 175 -6.50 -11.71 -2.82
N GLN A 176 -7.68 -11.25 -2.39
CA GLN A 176 -8.79 -10.92 -3.30
C GLN A 176 -8.45 -9.72 -4.18
N LYS A 177 -8.01 -8.60 -3.59
CA LYS A 177 -7.61 -7.40 -4.35
C LYS A 177 -6.47 -7.69 -5.33
N ARG A 178 -5.48 -8.46 -4.90
CA ARG A 178 -4.36 -8.84 -5.77
C ARG A 178 -4.80 -9.67 -6.96
N ARG A 179 -5.70 -10.64 -6.75
CA ARG A 179 -6.27 -11.44 -7.86
C ARG A 179 -7.06 -10.58 -8.84
N GLU A 180 -7.87 -9.65 -8.35
CA GLU A 180 -8.64 -8.72 -9.19
C GLU A 180 -7.72 -7.83 -10.05
N LEU A 181 -6.65 -7.29 -9.46
CA LEU A 181 -5.70 -6.45 -10.20
C LEU A 181 -4.94 -7.26 -11.27
N VAL A 182 -4.51 -8.48 -10.94
CA VAL A 182 -3.84 -9.37 -11.91
C VAL A 182 -4.78 -9.80 -13.03
N SER A 183 -6.06 -10.07 -12.73
CA SER A 183 -7.03 -10.41 -13.79
C SER A 183 -7.29 -9.24 -14.73
N LYS A 184 -7.38 -8.00 -14.20
CA LYS A 184 -7.53 -6.80 -15.04
C LYS A 184 -6.31 -6.57 -15.92
N GLN A 185 -5.11 -6.78 -15.37
CA GLN A 185 -3.87 -6.67 -16.14
C GLN A 185 -3.84 -7.66 -17.31
N ARG A 186 -4.20 -8.93 -17.06
CA ARG A 186 -4.27 -9.95 -18.12
C ARG A 186 -5.29 -9.60 -19.21
N GLN A 187 -6.45 -9.05 -18.85
CA GLN A 187 -7.45 -8.61 -19.83
C GLN A 187 -6.92 -7.48 -20.73
N LEU A 188 -6.19 -6.52 -20.16
CA LEU A 188 -5.56 -5.44 -20.92
C LEU A 188 -4.46 -5.95 -21.85
N ASP A 189 -3.67 -6.93 -21.41
CA ASP A 189 -2.63 -7.56 -22.23
C ASP A 189 -3.23 -8.39 -23.39
N ASP A 190 -4.41 -9.00 -23.20
CA ASP A 190 -5.11 -9.76 -24.25
C ASP A 190 -5.85 -8.85 -25.26
N ASP A 191 -6.19 -7.60 -24.88
CA ASP A 191 -6.86 -6.61 -25.73
C ASP A 191 -5.89 -5.72 -26.56
N SER A 192 -4.57 -5.79 -26.29
CA SER A 192 -3.52 -5.01 -26.98
C SER A 192 -2.90 -5.72 -28.17
#